data_AF-A0A8S2V4K6-F1
#
_entry.id   AF-A0A8S2V4K6-F1
#
_cell.length_a   1.000
_cell.length_b   1.000
_cell.length_c   1.000
_cell.angle_alpha   90.00
_cell.angle_beta   90.00
_cell.angle_gamma   90.00
#
_symmetry.space_group_name_H-M   'P 1'
#
loop_
_entity.id
_entity.type
_entity.pdbx_description
1 polymer ?
#
loop_
_entity_poly.entity_id
_entity_poly.type
_entity_poly.pdbx_seq_one_letter_code
_entity_poly.pdbx_strand_id
1 'polypeptide(L)'
;KTNFKAQLERCMKLISSNGNYREITIHGMGSALERTINLALQFQLKTNCQLNTKIASIEVTDHLIPLLDDLEPMNDTRWVSTIH
;
A
#
# COMPACT_ATOMS: atom_id res chain seq x y z
N LYS A 1 8.21 5.30 -8.28
CA LYS A 1 7.25 4.28 -8.79
C LYS A 1 7.93 2.92 -8.83
N THR A 2 7.39 1.91 -8.14
CA THR A 2 7.94 0.54 -8.15
C THR A 2 7.62 -0.16 -9.49
N ASN A 3 8.36 -1.20 -9.87
CA ASN A 3 8.02 -2.02 -11.03
C ASN A 3 6.83 -2.94 -10.73
N PHE A 4 5.83 -3.00 -11.61
CA PHE A 4 4.58 -3.75 -11.36
C PHE A 4 4.81 -5.26 -11.40
N LYS A 5 5.56 -5.73 -12.40
CA LYS A 5 5.91 -7.15 -12.56
C LYS A 5 6.66 -7.67 -11.33
N ALA A 6 7.62 -6.89 -10.82
CA ALA A 6 8.35 -7.25 -9.61
C ALA A 6 7.45 -7.34 -8.37
N GLN A 7 6.45 -6.47 -8.22
CA GLN A 7 5.49 -6.53 -7.12
C GLN A 7 4.62 -7.79 -7.21
N LEU A 8 4.10 -8.11 -8.41
CA LEU A 8 3.29 -9.30 -8.62
C LEU A 8 4.10 -10.58 -8.37
N GLU A 9 5.33 -10.66 -8.88
CA GLU A 9 6.25 -11.78 -8.60
C GLU A 9 6.53 -11.95 -7.11
N ARG A 10 6.65 -10.84 -6.36
CA ARG A 10 6.81 -10.89 -4.90
C ARG A 10 5.58 -11.48 -4.21
N CYS A 11 4.37 -11.07 -4.59
CA CYS A 11 3.13 -11.65 -4.05
C CYS A 11 3.05 -13.15 -4.35
N MET A 12 3.37 -13.56 -5.57
CA MET A 12 3.39 -14.98 -5.97
C MET A 12 4.39 -15.79 -5.15
N LYS A 13 5.61 -15.26 -4.91
CA LYS A 13 6.63 -15.94 -4.11
C LYS A 13 6.18 -16.18 -2.67
N LEU A 14 5.46 -15.23 -2.07
CA LEU A 14 4.96 -15.36 -0.69
C LEU A 14 3.92 -16.48 -0.53
N ILE A 15 3.00 -16.63 -1.48
CA ILE A 15 1.98 -17.70 -1.44
C ILE A 15 2.50 -19.05 -1.97
N SER A 16 3.50 -19.04 -2.85
CA SER A 16 4.12 -20.28 -3.34
C SER A 16 4.81 -21.07 -2.22
N SER A 17 5.16 -22.32 -2.51
CA SER A 17 5.85 -23.26 -1.61
C SER A 17 7.08 -22.67 -0.91
N ASN A 18 7.72 -21.68 -1.52
CA ASN A 18 8.90 -21.01 -0.99
C ASN A 18 8.60 -19.98 0.11
N GLY A 19 7.39 -19.42 0.16
CA GLY A 19 6.96 -18.45 1.17
C GLY A 19 6.12 -19.06 2.29
N ASN A 20 5.39 -20.14 2.00
CA ASN A 20 4.56 -20.91 2.95
C ASN A 20 3.50 -20.07 3.72
N TYR A 21 3.11 -18.91 3.20
CA TYR A 21 2.02 -18.12 3.75
C TYR A 21 0.68 -18.63 3.19
N ARG A 22 -0.35 -18.71 4.04
CA ARG A 22 -1.72 -19.04 3.62
C ARG A 22 -2.50 -17.83 3.12
N GLU A 23 -2.11 -16.65 3.57
CA GLU A 23 -2.70 -15.38 3.21
C GLU A 23 -1.64 -14.29 3.14
N ILE A 24 -1.91 -13.25 2.35
CA ILE A 24 -1.12 -12.02 2.29
C ILE A 24 -2.09 -10.84 2.31
N THR A 25 -1.68 -9.73 2.91
CA THR A 25 -2.44 -8.48 2.90
C THR A 25 -1.68 -7.44 2.09
N ILE A 26 -2.40 -6.71 1.21
CA ILE A 26 -1.79 -5.69 0.35
C ILE A 26 -2.36 -4.33 0.74
N HIS A 27 -1.53 -3.52 1.38
CA HIS A 27 -1.92 -2.17 1.78
C HIS A 27 -1.68 -1.17 0.63
N GLY A 28 -2.70 -0.40 0.29
CA GLY A 28 -2.62 0.73 -0.63
C GLY A 28 -3.12 2.00 0.05
N MET A 29 -2.46 3.12 -0.19
CA MET A 29 -2.85 4.43 0.34
C MET A 29 -2.81 5.50 -0.76
N GLY A 30 -3.79 6.39 -0.77
CA GLY A 30 -3.81 7.56 -1.65
C GLY A 30 -3.59 7.21 -3.12
N SER A 31 -2.56 7.78 -3.74
CA SER A 31 -2.25 7.53 -5.17
C SER A 31 -1.88 6.07 -5.50
N ALA A 32 -1.60 5.22 -4.50
CA ALA A 32 -1.29 3.82 -4.73
C ALA A 32 -2.54 2.93 -4.86
N LEU A 33 -3.75 3.44 -4.54
CA LEU A 33 -4.99 2.66 -4.50
C LEU A 33 -5.29 1.93 -5.81
N GLU A 34 -5.32 2.65 -6.94
CA GLU A 34 -5.58 2.07 -8.27
C GLU A 34 -4.61 0.93 -8.58
N ARG A 35 -3.34 1.14 -8.25
CA ARG A 35 -2.28 0.16 -8.48
C ARG A 35 -2.39 -1.05 -7.56
N THR A 36 -2.75 -0.85 -6.30
CA THR A 36 -3.00 -1.92 -5.34
C THR A 36 -4.18 -2.79 -5.78
N ILE A 37 -5.27 -2.16 -6.26
CA ILE A 37 -6.43 -2.88 -6.81
C ILE A 37 -6.02 -3.71 -8.02
N ASN A 38 -5.29 -3.12 -8.97
CA ASN A 38 -4.80 -3.84 -10.14
C ASN A 38 -3.87 -5.00 -9.74
N LEU A 39 -2.98 -4.79 -8.77
CA LEU A 39 -2.09 -5.84 -8.26
C LEU A 39 -2.89 -7.01 -7.67
N ALA A 40 -3.90 -6.73 -6.85
CA ALA A 40 -4.75 -7.75 -6.22
C ALA A 40 -5.56 -8.54 -7.28
N LEU A 41 -6.15 -7.87 -8.27
CA LEU A 41 -6.88 -8.52 -9.35
C LEU A 41 -5.97 -9.42 -10.20
N GLN A 42 -4.79 -8.93 -10.59
CA GLN A 42 -3.82 -9.72 -11.36
C GLN A 42 -3.28 -10.92 -10.56
N PHE A 43 -3.16 -10.76 -9.25
CA PHE A 43 -2.77 -11.84 -8.34
C PHE A 43 -3.87 -12.91 -8.23
N GLN A 44 -5.14 -12.50 -8.10
CA GLN A 44 -6.27 -13.43 -8.07
C GLN A 44 -6.40 -14.23 -9.37
N LEU A 45 -6.16 -13.61 -10.54
CA LEU A 45 -6.19 -14.34 -11.82
C LEU A 45 -5.12 -15.42 -11.96
N LYS A 46 -4.05 -15.36 -11.15
CA LYS A 46 -2.90 -16.27 -11.22
C LYS A 46 -2.86 -17.29 -10.08
N THR A 47 -3.80 -17.21 -9.15
CA THR A 47 -3.85 -18.04 -7.94
C THR A 47 -5.28 -18.51 -7.69
N ASN A 48 -5.44 -19.47 -6.78
CA ASN A 48 -6.78 -19.86 -6.29
C ASN A 48 -7.18 -19.07 -5.04
N CYS A 49 -6.49 -17.96 -4.74
CA CYS A 49 -6.75 -17.15 -3.57
C CYS A 49 -8.03 -16.32 -3.78
N GLN A 50 -8.80 -16.14 -2.71
CA GLN A 50 -9.93 -15.22 -2.70
C GLN A 50 -9.49 -13.85 -2.19
N LEU A 51 -10.10 -12.79 -2.71
CA LEU A 51 -9.85 -11.42 -2.24
C LEU A 51 -10.87 -11.07 -1.14
N ASN A 52 -10.36 -10.50 -0.05
CA ASN A 52 -11.14 -9.80 0.96
C ASN A 52 -10.66 -8.35 0.97
N THR A 53 -11.57 -7.39 0.88
CA THR A 53 -11.23 -5.98 0.70
C THR A 53 -11.80 -5.15 1.84
N LYS A 54 -10.95 -4.34 2.47
CA LYS A 54 -11.37 -3.36 3.48
C LYS A 54 -10.89 -1.97 3.11
N ILE A 55 -11.75 -0.98 3.29
CA ILE A 55 -11.42 0.44 3.14
C ILE A 55 -11.23 1.02 4.53
N ALA A 56 -10.25 1.91 4.68
CA ALA A 56 -10.08 2.69 5.90
C ALA A 56 -9.60 4.11 5.57
N SER A 57 -9.55 4.94 6.61
CA SER A 57 -8.90 6.24 6.58
C SER A 57 -7.79 6.22 7.62
N ILE A 58 -6.60 6.67 7.24
CA ILE A 58 -5.48 6.82 8.16
C ILE A 58 -5.08 8.28 8.26
N GLU A 59 -4.63 8.68 9.44
CA GLU A 59 -4.09 9.99 9.70
C GLU A 59 -2.59 9.99 9.41
N VAL A 60 -2.12 11.00 8.67
CA VAL A 60 -0.71 11.18 8.32
C VAL A 60 -0.28 12.56 8.82
N THR A 61 0.82 12.59 9.57
CA THR A 61 1.43 13.83 10.06
C THR A 61 2.70 14.13 9.27
N ASP A 62 2.69 15.29 8.62
CA ASP A 62 3.80 15.85 7.87
C ASP A 62 4.56 16.84 8.77
N HIS A 63 5.89 16.69 8.87
CA HIS A 63 6.76 17.61 9.61
C HIS A 63 7.27 18.70 8.66
N LEU A 64 6.83 19.94 8.86
CA LEU A 64 7.17 21.09 8.03
C LEU A 64 8.31 21.88 8.66
N ILE A 65 9.36 22.11 7.86
CA ILE A 65 10.49 22.97 8.21
C ILE A 65 10.28 24.32 7.51
N PRO A 66 10.23 25.43 8.25
CA PRO A 66 10.05 26.74 7.64
C PRO A 66 11.31 27.20 6.89
N LEU A 67 11.09 28.07 5.90
CA LEU A 67 12.18 28.65 5.09
C LEU A 67 12.84 29.86 5.74
N LEU A 68 12.22 30.42 6.80
CA LEU A 68 12.72 31.58 7.52
C LEU A 68 13.22 31.13 8.89
N ASP A 69 14.41 31.59 9.27
CA ASP A 69 15.10 31.18 10.50
C ASP A 69 14.34 31.55 11.79
N ASP A 70 13.44 32.54 11.71
CA ASP A 70 12.66 33.03 12.85
C ASP A 70 11.36 32.24 13.12
N LEU A 71 11.08 31.22 12.31
CA LEU A 71 9.88 30.39 12.44
C LEU A 71 10.21 29.03 13.04
N GLU A 72 9.30 28.53 13.88
CA GLU A 72 9.42 27.18 14.45
C GLU A 72 8.89 26.10 13.49
N PRO A 73 9.43 24.87 13.54
CA PRO A 73 8.87 23.71 12.85
C PRO A 73 7.41 23.47 13.21
N MET A 74 6.60 23.05 12.23
CA MET A 74 5.18 22.81 12.41
C MET A 74 4.80 21.39 11.97
N ASN A 75 3.79 20.82 12.60
CA ASN A 75 3.17 19.58 12.15
C ASN A 75 1.87 19.90 11.42
N ASP A 76 1.67 19.30 10.25
CA ASP A 76 0.39 19.30 9.55
C ASP A 76 -0.17 17.89 9.52
N THR A 77 -1.45 17.74 9.81
CA THR A 77 -2.10 16.44 9.94
C THR A 77 -3.27 16.35 8.99
N ARG A 78 -3.29 15.28 8.19
CA ARG A 78 -4.33 15.05 7.17
C ARG A 78 -4.76 13.61 7.08
N TRP A 79 -5.99 13.42 6.64
CA TRP A 79 -6.58 12.10 6.41
C TRP A 79 -6.30 11.60 4.99
N VAL A 80 -5.94 10.32 4.88
CA VAL A 80 -5.71 9.66 3.59
C VAL A 80 -6.49 8.35 3.55
N SER A 81 -7.18 8.11 2.43
CA SER A 81 -7.90 6.86 2.20
C SER A 81 -6.94 5.70 1.93
N THR A 82 -7.28 4.53 2.46
CA THR A 82 -6.52 3.28 2.32
C THR A 82 -7.40 2.11 1.93
N ILE A 83 -6.76 1.09 1.36
CA ILE A 83 -7.32 -0.22 1.08
C ILE A 83 -6.40 -1.29 1.67
N HIS A 84 -6.99 -2.37 2.18
CA HIS A 84 -6.32 -3.52 2.79
C HIS A 84 -6.88 -4.80 2.18
#